data_AF-A0A523ASF0-F1
#
_entry.id   AF-A0A523ASF0-F1
#
_cell.length_a   1.000
_cell.length_b   1.000
_cell.length_c   1.000
_cell.angle_alpha   90.00
_cell.angle_beta   90.00
_cell.angle_gamma   90.00
#
_symmetry.space_group_name_H-M   'P 1'
#
loop_
_entity.id
_entity.type
_entity.pdbx_description
1 polymer ?
#
loop_
_entity_poly.entity_id
_entity_poly.type
_entity_poly.pdbx_seq_one_letter_code
_entity_poly.pdbx_strand_id
1 'polypeptide(L)'
;MNALRAILRSWERALLHPERIRGGEFTEGFMVLLSFFFGFAYNALHYFIYPGCASHDGTIVYEPDLQFWLHHLSGGMGAVALFYYASVLGYYGANLLGKRVSYDRVQHMVFSCMFLYLLPLPPAFLLYALGLRSWIYLEFYRGWVGIPAGVLLAGILGMVMAFNILRSFGFGRPSSLLLSSLLLPLLYFGGKGAFLFLTRRAFHTSRPLRYALWTVYFSLMASLFWMAGRRRGKVLPVLEKVWGG
;
A
#
# COMPACT_ATOMS: atom_id res chain seq x y z
N MET A 1 8.87 -5.64 -25.37
CA MET A 1 8.48 -6.96 -24.81
C MET A 1 9.29 -7.42 -23.58
N ASN A 2 10.50 -6.89 -23.31
CA ASN A 2 11.33 -7.37 -22.18
C ASN A 2 10.89 -6.85 -20.80
N ALA A 3 10.37 -5.62 -20.69
CA ALA A 3 10.00 -5.01 -19.41
C ALA A 3 8.79 -5.68 -18.73
N LEU A 4 7.73 -6.00 -19.49
CA LEU A 4 6.55 -6.68 -18.95
C LEU A 4 6.90 -8.06 -18.39
N ARG A 5 7.70 -8.85 -19.12
CA ARG A 5 8.18 -10.16 -18.63
C ARG A 5 9.02 -10.00 -17.36
N ALA A 6 9.85 -8.96 -17.27
CA ALA A 6 10.63 -8.69 -16.06
C ALA A 6 9.71 -8.36 -14.87
N ILE A 7 8.68 -7.53 -15.06
CA ILE A 7 7.67 -7.22 -14.03
C ILE A 7 6.96 -8.50 -13.56
N LEU A 8 6.44 -9.29 -14.50
CA LEU A 8 5.70 -10.53 -14.17
C LEU A 8 6.58 -11.53 -13.41
N ARG A 9 7.85 -11.68 -13.80
CA ARG A 9 8.82 -12.51 -13.06
C ARG A 9 9.10 -11.95 -11.66
N SER A 10 9.15 -10.63 -11.51
CA SER A 10 9.33 -9.99 -10.20
C SER A 10 8.14 -10.27 -9.27
N TRP A 11 6.92 -10.23 -9.79
CA TRP A 11 5.71 -10.60 -9.04
C TRP A 11 5.70 -12.08 -8.67
N GLU A 12 6.01 -12.95 -9.62
CA GLU A 12 6.14 -14.39 -9.40
C GLU A 12 7.18 -14.68 -8.31
N ARG A 13 8.35 -14.04 -8.36
CA ARG A 13 9.37 -14.18 -7.31
C ARG A 13 8.87 -13.67 -5.97
N ALA A 14 8.18 -12.53 -5.90
CA ALA A 14 7.66 -12.05 -4.62
C ALA A 14 6.65 -13.02 -3.99
N LEU A 15 5.85 -13.69 -4.82
CA LEU A 15 4.87 -14.68 -4.39
C LEU A 15 5.51 -16.01 -3.97
N LEU A 16 6.38 -16.56 -4.82
CA LEU A 16 6.84 -17.95 -4.73
C LEU A 16 8.26 -18.09 -4.19
N HIS A 17 9.12 -17.11 -4.47
CA HIS A 17 10.57 -17.20 -4.25
C HIS A 17 11.17 -15.86 -3.77
N PRO A 18 10.71 -15.27 -2.66
CA PRO A 18 11.16 -13.95 -2.21
C PRO A 18 12.67 -13.90 -1.89
N GLU A 19 13.29 -15.04 -1.59
CA GLU A 19 14.73 -15.19 -1.44
C GLU A 19 15.52 -14.90 -2.73
N ARG A 20 14.89 -14.99 -3.91
CA ARG A 20 15.53 -14.73 -5.21
C ARG A 20 15.55 -13.24 -5.58
N ILE A 21 14.85 -12.38 -4.84
CA ILE A 21 14.87 -10.92 -5.07
C ILE A 21 16.14 -10.36 -4.42
N ARG A 22 17.04 -9.82 -5.25
CA ARG A 22 18.35 -9.29 -4.82
C ARG A 22 18.45 -7.76 -4.86
N GLY A 23 17.59 -7.10 -5.64
CA GLY A 23 17.67 -5.66 -5.91
C GLY A 23 18.40 -5.33 -7.21
N GLY A 24 18.28 -4.09 -7.66
CA GLY A 24 18.95 -3.56 -8.86
C GLY A 24 18.36 -3.98 -10.21
N GLU A 25 17.23 -4.70 -10.23
CA GLU A 25 16.56 -5.15 -11.45
C GLU A 25 15.82 -4.00 -12.17
N PHE A 26 15.38 -2.99 -11.41
CA PHE A 26 14.68 -1.81 -11.90
C PHE A 26 15.30 -0.55 -11.31
N THR A 27 15.28 0.53 -12.08
CA THR A 27 15.66 1.85 -11.56
C THR A 27 14.62 2.35 -10.57
N GLU A 28 15.04 3.16 -9.60
CA GLU A 28 14.12 3.79 -8.63
C GLU A 28 13.01 4.57 -9.33
N GLY A 29 13.36 5.38 -10.34
CA GLY A 29 12.38 6.15 -11.11
C GLY A 29 11.32 5.29 -11.80
N PHE A 30 11.72 4.12 -12.33
CA PHE A 30 10.77 3.17 -12.91
C PHE A 30 9.81 2.60 -11.85
N MET A 31 10.35 2.19 -10.70
CA MET A 31 9.53 1.63 -9.61
C MET A 31 8.53 2.65 -9.06
N VAL A 32 8.95 3.90 -8.91
CA VAL A 32 8.10 5.02 -8.47
C VAL A 32 7.00 5.30 -9.49
N LEU A 33 7.34 5.44 -10.76
CA LEU A 33 6.37 5.72 -11.82
C LEU A 33 5.31 4.62 -11.92
N LEU A 34 5.73 3.36 -11.86
CA LEU A 34 4.80 2.24 -11.98
C LEU A 34 3.95 2.08 -10.70
N SER A 35 4.53 2.36 -9.53
CA SER A 35 3.79 2.39 -8.27
C SER A 35 2.74 3.51 -8.27
N PHE A 36 3.09 4.70 -8.76
CA PHE A 36 2.13 5.79 -8.99
C PHE A 36 1.00 5.32 -9.91
N PHE A 37 1.35 4.70 -11.05
CA PHE A 37 0.35 4.20 -11.99
C PHE A 37 -0.58 3.17 -11.37
N PHE A 38 -0.06 2.22 -10.58
CA PHE A 38 -0.89 1.25 -9.87
C PHE A 38 -1.83 1.90 -8.86
N GLY A 39 -1.36 2.87 -8.07
CA GLY A 39 -2.22 3.59 -7.14
C GLY A 39 -3.28 4.44 -7.84
N PHE A 40 -2.90 5.10 -8.93
CA PHE A 40 -3.79 5.92 -9.75
C PHE A 40 -4.88 5.06 -10.40
N ALA A 41 -4.49 3.97 -11.07
CA ALA A 41 -5.41 3.03 -11.70
C ALA A 41 -6.27 2.31 -10.66
N TYR A 42 -5.71 1.97 -9.50
CA TYR A 42 -6.47 1.36 -8.41
C TYR A 42 -7.62 2.27 -7.98
N ASN A 43 -7.34 3.54 -7.69
CA ASN A 43 -8.38 4.49 -7.30
C ASN A 43 -9.35 4.79 -8.43
N ALA A 44 -8.89 4.82 -9.69
CA ALA A 44 -9.78 4.94 -10.85
C ALA A 44 -10.79 3.84 -10.95
N LEU A 45 -10.33 2.61 -10.85
CA LEU A 45 -11.17 1.43 -10.89
C LEU A 45 -12.07 1.33 -9.65
N HIS A 46 -11.52 1.65 -8.48
CA HIS A 46 -12.27 1.67 -7.22
C HIS A 46 -13.38 2.73 -7.23
N TYR A 47 -13.19 3.87 -7.89
CA TYR A 47 -14.20 4.94 -8.00
C TYR A 47 -15.50 4.41 -8.62
N PHE A 48 -15.41 3.54 -9.65
CA PHE A 48 -16.57 2.98 -10.35
C PHE A 48 -17.31 1.89 -9.59
N ILE A 49 -16.63 1.22 -8.65
CA ILE A 49 -17.22 0.13 -7.88
C ILE A 49 -17.80 0.66 -6.57
N TYR A 50 -17.22 1.74 -6.02
CA TYR A 50 -17.53 2.24 -4.68
C TYR A 50 -18.52 3.43 -4.68
N PRO A 51 -19.78 3.23 -4.23
CA PRO A 51 -20.78 4.29 -4.23
C PRO A 51 -20.41 5.49 -3.35
N GLY A 52 -19.64 5.27 -2.27
CA GLY A 52 -19.18 6.34 -1.39
C GLY A 52 -18.12 7.27 -2.01
N CYS A 53 -17.58 6.92 -3.18
CA CYS A 53 -16.67 7.74 -3.96
C CYS A 53 -17.43 8.53 -5.05
N ALA A 54 -18.41 7.91 -5.69
CA ALA A 54 -19.18 8.49 -6.80
C ALA A 54 -20.53 9.14 -6.40
N SER A 55 -20.93 9.07 -5.13
CA SER A 55 -22.19 9.69 -4.65
C SER A 55 -22.04 11.18 -4.38
N HIS A 56 -22.76 12.02 -5.11
CA HIS A 56 -23.02 13.41 -4.72
C HIS A 56 -24.51 13.50 -4.36
N ASP A 57 -24.84 13.94 -3.15
CA ASP A 57 -26.24 14.10 -2.67
C ASP A 57 -27.16 12.90 -2.92
N GLY A 58 -26.65 11.67 -2.70
CA GLY A 58 -27.43 10.43 -2.86
C GLY A 58 -27.58 9.93 -4.29
N THR A 59 -27.12 10.70 -5.29
CA THR A 59 -27.11 10.29 -6.70
C THR A 59 -25.69 9.82 -7.08
N ILE A 60 -25.58 8.63 -7.68
CA ILE A 60 -24.30 8.12 -8.16
C ILE A 60 -24.01 8.77 -9.51
N VAL A 61 -23.02 9.66 -9.56
CA VAL A 61 -22.58 10.34 -10.78
C VAL A 61 -21.14 9.94 -11.05
N TYR A 62 -20.93 9.15 -12.10
CA TYR A 62 -19.61 8.76 -12.58
C TYR A 62 -19.14 9.75 -13.65
N GLU A 63 -18.91 10.99 -13.26
CA GLU A 63 -18.35 12.00 -14.16
C GLU A 63 -16.85 12.19 -13.89
N PRO A 64 -16.02 12.41 -14.94
CA PRO A 64 -14.60 12.71 -14.81
C PRO A 64 -14.39 14.17 -14.35
N ASP A 65 -15.01 14.53 -13.23
CA ASP A 65 -14.98 15.84 -12.61
C ASP A 65 -13.69 16.07 -11.80
N LEU A 66 -13.56 17.24 -11.17
CA LEU A 66 -12.39 17.54 -10.34
C LEU A 66 -12.21 16.53 -9.20
N GLN A 67 -13.30 16.01 -8.63
CA GLN A 67 -13.24 15.02 -7.56
C GLN A 67 -12.64 13.70 -8.03
N PHE A 68 -13.05 13.21 -9.20
CA PHE A 68 -12.51 12.02 -9.85
C PHE A 68 -10.99 12.12 -10.04
N TRP A 69 -10.51 13.20 -10.67
CA TRP A 69 -9.08 13.37 -10.92
C TRP A 69 -8.27 13.50 -9.64
N LEU A 70 -8.74 14.29 -8.66
CA LEU A 70 -8.06 14.42 -7.37
C LEU A 70 -8.04 13.10 -6.60
N HIS A 71 -9.10 12.29 -6.68
CA HIS A 71 -9.13 10.97 -6.06
C HIS A 71 -8.03 10.07 -6.63
N HIS A 72 -7.82 10.08 -7.94
CA HIS A 72 -6.82 9.21 -8.58
C HIS A 72 -5.40 9.70 -8.34
N LEU A 73 -5.18 11.01 -8.43
CA LEU A 73 -3.90 11.64 -8.06
C LEU A 73 -3.51 11.30 -6.62
N SER A 74 -4.47 11.37 -5.69
CA SER A 74 -4.23 10.99 -4.29
C SER A 74 -3.89 9.51 -4.15
N GLY A 75 -4.49 8.63 -4.97
CA GLY A 75 -4.18 7.21 -5.02
C GLY A 75 -2.76 6.94 -5.50
N GLY A 76 -2.38 7.58 -6.61
CA GLY A 76 -1.04 7.47 -7.18
C GLY A 76 0.04 7.94 -6.20
N MET A 77 -0.15 9.13 -5.60
CA MET A 77 0.79 9.62 -4.58
C MET A 77 0.78 8.76 -3.31
N GLY A 78 -0.37 8.21 -2.92
CA GLY A 78 -0.47 7.26 -1.81
C GLY A 78 0.36 6.00 -2.05
N ALA A 79 0.34 5.45 -3.26
CA ALA A 79 1.15 4.30 -3.62
C ALA A 79 2.66 4.62 -3.62
N VAL A 80 3.07 5.81 -4.10
CA VAL A 80 4.47 6.26 -4.02
C VAL A 80 4.92 6.44 -2.58
N ALA A 81 4.09 7.09 -1.75
CA ALA A 81 4.38 7.27 -0.33
C ALA A 81 4.54 5.93 0.38
N LEU A 82 3.64 4.98 0.11
CA LEU A 82 3.68 3.63 0.65
C LEU A 82 4.92 2.86 0.21
N PHE A 83 5.30 2.94 -1.07
CA PHE A 83 6.53 2.35 -1.58
C PHE A 83 7.76 2.82 -0.79
N TYR A 84 7.93 4.13 -0.61
CA TYR A 84 9.06 4.67 0.15
C TYR A 84 8.97 4.33 1.64
N TYR A 85 7.80 4.54 2.24
CA TYR A 85 7.52 4.24 3.64
C TYR A 85 7.86 2.79 3.99
N ALA A 86 7.29 1.83 3.27
CA ALA A 86 7.50 0.41 3.51
C ALA A 86 8.96 -0.01 3.24
N SER A 87 9.60 0.57 2.22
CA SER A 87 11.01 0.28 1.92
C SER A 87 11.93 0.72 3.04
N VAL A 88 11.71 1.93 3.57
CA VAL A 88 12.55 2.53 4.61
C VAL A 88 12.32 1.87 5.96
N LEU A 89 11.07 1.72 6.37
CA LEU A 89 10.76 1.05 7.64
C LEU A 89 11.12 -0.43 7.61
N GLY A 90 10.90 -1.13 6.49
CA GLY A 90 11.32 -2.50 6.32
C GLY A 90 12.85 -2.66 6.44
N TYR A 91 13.60 -1.73 5.84
CA TYR A 91 15.06 -1.73 5.94
C TYR A 91 15.55 -1.46 7.37
N TYR A 92 15.11 -0.37 8.01
CA TYR A 92 15.55 -0.06 9.37
C TYR A 92 15.07 -1.10 10.37
N GLY A 93 13.80 -1.50 10.30
CA GLY A 93 13.23 -2.50 11.20
C GLY A 93 13.94 -3.84 11.09
N ALA A 94 14.27 -4.30 9.88
CA ALA A 94 15.02 -5.54 9.72
C ALA A 94 16.44 -5.43 10.30
N ASN A 95 17.17 -4.33 10.03
CA ASN A 95 18.53 -4.15 10.53
C ASN A 95 18.58 -3.97 12.06
N LEU A 96 17.64 -3.24 12.65
CA LEU A 96 17.51 -3.08 14.11
C LEU A 96 17.19 -4.40 14.81
N LEU A 97 16.48 -5.32 14.14
CA LEU A 97 16.25 -6.69 14.61
C LEU A 97 17.40 -7.65 14.28
N GLY A 98 18.59 -7.10 13.94
CA GLY A 98 19.81 -7.85 13.68
C GLY A 98 19.85 -8.54 12.31
N LYS A 99 18.91 -8.25 11.39
CA LYS A 99 18.91 -8.79 10.03
C LYS A 99 19.59 -7.82 9.08
N ARG A 100 20.82 -8.15 8.68
CA ARG A 100 21.60 -7.39 7.69
C ARG A 100 21.03 -7.58 6.28
N VAL A 101 20.03 -6.78 5.93
CA VAL A 101 19.44 -6.74 4.59
C VAL A 101 19.78 -5.44 3.88
N SER A 102 20.08 -5.53 2.58
CA SER A 102 20.35 -4.35 1.76
C SER A 102 19.06 -3.58 1.46
N TYR A 103 19.17 -2.24 1.43
CA TYR A 103 18.05 -1.37 1.11
C TYR A 103 17.48 -1.66 -0.28
N ASP A 104 18.34 -1.85 -1.29
CA ASP A 104 17.93 -2.13 -2.67
C ASP A 104 17.09 -3.41 -2.77
N ARG A 105 17.42 -4.44 -1.98
CA ARG A 105 16.64 -5.68 -1.90
C ARG A 105 15.25 -5.41 -1.30
N VAL A 106 15.18 -4.68 -0.18
CA VAL A 106 13.91 -4.34 0.47
C VAL A 106 13.04 -3.50 -0.48
N GLN A 107 13.63 -2.50 -1.12
CA GLN A 107 12.91 -1.63 -2.05
C GLN A 107 12.33 -2.42 -3.24
N HIS A 108 13.12 -3.31 -3.84
CA HIS A 108 12.64 -4.18 -4.91
C HIS A 108 11.57 -5.16 -4.43
N MET A 109 11.70 -5.69 -3.22
CA MET A 109 10.68 -6.56 -2.63
C MET A 109 9.35 -5.82 -2.48
N VAL A 110 9.38 -4.62 -1.91
CA VAL A 110 8.19 -3.77 -1.74
C VAL A 110 7.55 -3.48 -3.09
N PHE A 111 8.34 -3.01 -4.06
CA PHE A 111 7.86 -2.78 -5.43
C PHE A 111 7.21 -4.03 -6.04
N SER A 112 7.86 -5.19 -5.88
CA SER A 112 7.37 -6.46 -6.40
C SER A 112 6.05 -6.90 -5.75
N CYS A 113 5.71 -6.37 -4.57
CA CYS A 113 4.45 -6.64 -3.88
C CYS A 113 3.35 -5.61 -4.19
N MET A 114 3.66 -4.49 -4.86
CA MET A 114 2.68 -3.42 -5.10
C MET A 114 1.49 -3.87 -5.99
N PHE A 115 1.66 -4.89 -6.83
CA PHE A 115 0.54 -5.42 -7.63
C PHE A 115 -0.56 -6.06 -6.78
N LEU A 116 -0.26 -6.48 -5.54
CA LEU A 116 -1.25 -7.06 -4.64
C LEU A 116 -2.38 -6.08 -4.33
N TYR A 117 -2.12 -4.77 -4.40
CA TYR A 117 -3.16 -3.76 -4.26
C TYR A 117 -4.20 -3.83 -5.38
N LEU A 118 -3.84 -4.37 -6.55
CA LEU A 118 -4.78 -4.57 -7.65
C LEU A 118 -5.58 -5.86 -7.52
N LEU A 119 -5.11 -6.87 -6.76
CA LEU A 119 -5.79 -8.17 -6.65
C LEU A 119 -7.24 -8.09 -6.14
N PRO A 120 -7.62 -7.18 -5.23
CA PRO A 120 -9.03 -7.00 -4.86
C PRO A 120 -9.93 -6.55 -6.00
N LEU A 121 -9.41 -5.91 -7.06
CA LEU A 121 -10.22 -5.27 -8.09
C LEU A 121 -10.90 -6.25 -9.05
N PRO A 122 -10.22 -7.23 -9.67
CA PRO A 122 -10.88 -8.20 -10.53
C PRO A 122 -12.09 -8.91 -9.88
N PRO A 123 -12.00 -9.46 -8.65
CA PRO A 123 -13.16 -10.06 -8.01
C PRO A 123 -14.23 -9.02 -7.65
N ALA A 124 -13.85 -7.79 -7.26
CA ALA A 124 -14.82 -6.73 -6.99
C ALA A 124 -15.62 -6.32 -8.25
N PHE A 125 -14.96 -6.23 -9.40
CA PHE A 125 -15.65 -5.97 -10.68
C PHE A 125 -16.54 -7.14 -11.09
N LEU A 126 -16.09 -8.38 -10.92
CA LEU A 126 -16.91 -9.55 -11.20
C LEU A 126 -18.18 -9.55 -10.35
N LEU A 127 -18.05 -9.33 -9.03
CA LEU A 127 -19.19 -9.23 -8.13
C LEU A 127 -20.12 -8.07 -8.51
N TYR A 128 -19.57 -6.93 -8.93
CA TYR A 128 -20.36 -5.79 -9.39
C TYR A 128 -21.14 -6.11 -10.67
N ALA A 129 -20.49 -6.74 -11.65
CA ALA A 129 -21.11 -7.15 -12.92
C ALA A 129 -22.21 -8.20 -12.73
N LEU A 130 -22.06 -9.08 -11.73
CA LEU A 130 -23.06 -10.08 -11.36
C LEU A 130 -24.19 -9.53 -10.46
N GLY A 131 -24.19 -8.23 -10.15
CA GLY A 131 -25.21 -7.61 -9.28
C GLY A 131 -25.07 -7.97 -7.79
N LEU A 132 -23.99 -8.63 -7.37
CA LEU A 132 -23.73 -9.10 -6.01
C LEU A 132 -23.10 -8.02 -5.11
N ARG A 133 -23.63 -6.79 -5.17
CA ARG A 133 -23.05 -5.62 -4.49
C ARG A 133 -22.97 -5.75 -2.97
N SER A 134 -23.88 -6.51 -2.34
CA SER A 134 -23.89 -6.78 -0.90
C SER A 134 -22.70 -7.62 -0.42
N TRP A 135 -22.04 -8.38 -1.32
CA TRP A 135 -20.83 -9.15 -1.01
C TRP A 135 -19.56 -8.30 -1.10
N ILE A 136 -19.67 -7.11 -1.71
CA ILE A 136 -18.60 -6.11 -1.79
C ILE A 136 -18.57 -5.27 -0.50
N TYR A 137 -19.64 -5.23 0.30
CA TYR A 137 -19.74 -4.36 1.47
C TYR A 137 -20.39 -5.06 2.66
N LEU A 138 -19.60 -5.32 3.71
CA LEU A 138 -20.15 -5.65 5.02
C LEU A 138 -20.59 -4.36 5.72
N GLU A 139 -21.86 -4.25 6.08
CA GLU A 139 -22.39 -3.11 6.83
C GLU A 139 -22.05 -3.26 8.32
N PHE A 140 -21.34 -2.28 8.88
CA PHE A 140 -21.05 -2.21 10.32
C PHE A 140 -21.63 -0.90 10.87
N TYR A 141 -22.58 -1.02 11.82
CA TYR A 141 -23.12 0.08 12.64
C TYR A 141 -23.54 1.35 11.86
N ARG A 142 -24.75 1.36 11.29
CA ARG A 142 -25.44 2.55 10.72
C ARG A 142 -24.59 3.39 9.74
N GLY A 143 -23.62 2.77 9.07
CA GLY A 143 -22.75 3.41 8.09
C GLY A 143 -22.02 2.42 7.21
N TRP A 144 -21.66 2.85 6.01
CA TRP A 144 -20.83 2.08 5.09
C TRP A 144 -19.38 2.04 5.58
N VAL A 145 -19.09 1.17 6.55
CA VAL A 145 -17.71 0.70 6.81
C VAL A 145 -17.52 -0.61 6.06
N GLY A 146 -17.75 -0.55 4.74
CA GLY A 146 -17.57 -1.71 3.89
C GLY A 146 -16.10 -2.10 3.88
N ILE A 147 -15.76 -3.20 4.55
CA ILE A 147 -14.56 -3.97 4.23
C ILE A 147 -15.01 -4.99 3.19
N PRO A 148 -14.70 -4.80 1.90
CA PRO A 148 -15.00 -5.82 0.91
C PRO A 148 -14.37 -7.15 1.31
N ALA A 149 -15.07 -8.26 1.07
CA ALA A 149 -14.48 -9.59 1.24
C ALA A 149 -13.13 -9.70 0.49
N GLY A 150 -12.98 -9.00 -0.65
CA GLY A 150 -11.72 -8.87 -1.37
C GLY A 150 -10.60 -8.16 -0.61
N VAL A 151 -10.90 -7.22 0.29
CA VAL A 151 -9.92 -6.58 1.18
C VAL A 151 -9.48 -7.53 2.29
N LEU A 152 -10.39 -8.34 2.83
CA LEU A 152 -10.02 -9.39 3.80
C LEU A 152 -9.14 -10.45 3.14
N LEU A 153 -9.51 -10.91 1.93
CA LEU A 153 -8.70 -11.86 1.17
C LEU A 153 -7.31 -11.31 0.83
N ALA A 154 -7.23 -10.06 0.34
CA ALA A 154 -5.92 -9.43 0.10
C ALA A 154 -5.14 -9.18 1.38
N GLY A 155 -5.83 -8.95 2.51
CA GLY A 155 -5.21 -8.93 3.84
C GLY A 155 -4.57 -10.26 4.21
N ILE A 156 -5.29 -11.37 4.05
CA ILE A 156 -4.77 -12.72 4.32
C ILE A 156 -3.61 -13.06 3.39
N LEU A 157 -3.75 -12.79 2.08
CA LEU A 157 -2.66 -13.00 1.11
C LEU A 157 -1.43 -12.14 1.46
N GLY A 158 -1.66 -10.88 1.86
CA GLY A 158 -0.62 -9.98 2.34
C GLY A 158 0.11 -10.52 3.58
N MET A 159 -0.62 -11.13 4.53
CA MET A 159 0.00 -11.78 5.69
C MET A 159 0.86 -12.98 5.28
N VAL A 160 0.35 -13.86 4.42
CA VAL A 160 1.11 -15.04 3.95
C VAL A 160 2.38 -14.61 3.22
N MET A 161 2.29 -13.59 2.37
CA MET A 161 3.46 -13.05 1.68
C MET A 161 4.43 -12.38 2.65
N ALA A 162 3.95 -11.57 3.58
CA ALA A 162 4.79 -10.97 4.60
C ALA A 162 5.52 -12.03 5.43
N PHE A 163 4.86 -13.13 5.77
CA PHE A 163 5.50 -14.27 6.43
C PHE A 163 6.66 -14.81 5.58
N ASN A 164 6.43 -15.10 4.29
CA ASN A 164 7.47 -15.61 3.40
C ASN A 164 8.62 -14.61 3.18
N ILE A 165 8.31 -13.32 3.07
CA ILE A 165 9.31 -12.25 2.92
C ILE A 165 10.18 -12.16 4.18
N LEU A 166 9.58 -12.14 5.36
CA LEU A 166 10.31 -12.12 6.62
C LEU A 166 11.19 -13.36 6.78
N ARG A 167 10.68 -14.55 6.41
CA ARG A 167 11.48 -15.78 6.35
C ARG A 167 12.69 -15.61 5.42
N SER A 168 12.51 -14.98 4.25
CA SER A 168 13.58 -14.70 3.29
C SER A 168 14.63 -13.69 3.79
N PHE A 169 14.30 -12.88 4.79
CA PHE A 169 15.23 -11.98 5.48
C PHE A 169 15.93 -12.67 6.67
N GLY A 170 15.66 -13.95 6.92
CA GLY A 170 16.30 -14.74 7.98
C GLY A 170 15.62 -14.64 9.34
N PHE A 171 14.36 -14.17 9.41
CA PHE A 171 13.56 -14.25 10.63
C PHE A 171 13.14 -15.70 10.92
N GLY A 172 13.09 -16.08 12.21
CA GLY A 172 12.58 -17.37 12.64
C GLY A 172 11.09 -17.53 12.32
N ARG A 173 10.57 -18.77 12.28
CA ARG A 173 9.14 -19.03 12.04
C ARG A 173 8.23 -18.29 13.04
N PRO A 174 8.48 -18.32 14.37
CA PRO A 174 7.61 -17.64 15.34
C PRO A 174 7.58 -16.12 15.14
N SER A 175 8.75 -15.49 14.99
CA SER A 175 8.86 -14.05 14.75
C SER A 175 8.20 -13.64 13.43
N SER A 176 8.36 -14.43 12.37
CA SER A 176 7.75 -14.15 11.07
C SER A 176 6.22 -14.22 11.16
N LEU A 177 5.68 -15.20 11.88
CA LEU A 177 4.23 -15.34 12.08
C LEU A 177 3.67 -14.18 12.89
N LEU A 178 4.33 -13.80 13.99
CA LEU A 178 3.93 -12.67 14.82
C LEU A 178 3.93 -11.35 14.03
N LEU A 179 5.03 -11.05 13.35
CA LEU A 179 5.16 -9.80 12.60
C LEU A 179 4.18 -9.73 11.43
N SER A 180 3.95 -10.85 10.73
CA SER A 180 3.00 -10.89 9.61
C SER A 180 1.54 -10.77 10.07
N SER A 181 1.17 -11.37 11.22
CA SER A 181 -0.19 -11.24 11.76
C SER A 181 -0.48 -9.83 12.30
N LEU A 182 0.53 -9.14 12.81
CA LEU A 182 0.42 -7.75 13.29
C LEU A 182 0.29 -6.72 12.15
N LEU A 183 0.66 -7.06 10.92
CA LEU A 183 0.58 -6.13 9.79
C LEU A 183 -0.85 -5.68 9.50
N LEU A 184 -1.83 -6.59 9.49
CA LEU A 184 -3.21 -6.23 9.15
C LEU A 184 -3.84 -5.28 10.19
N PRO A 185 -3.75 -5.56 11.52
CA PRO A 185 -4.20 -4.60 12.53
C PRO A 185 -3.49 -3.24 12.41
N LEU A 186 -2.17 -3.22 12.22
CA LEU A 186 -1.40 -1.98 12.12
C LEU A 186 -1.80 -1.14 10.89
N LEU A 187 -1.96 -1.80 9.73
CA LEU A 187 -2.36 -1.13 8.49
C LEU A 187 -3.80 -0.59 8.56
N TYR A 188 -4.72 -1.36 9.15
CA TYR A 188 -6.13 -1.00 9.19
C TYR A 188 -6.46 0.03 10.27
N PHE A 189 -5.98 -0.18 11.49
CA PHE A 189 -6.28 0.69 12.64
C PHE A 189 -5.29 1.83 12.79
N GLY A 190 -3.98 1.57 12.67
CA GLY A 190 -2.94 2.57 12.90
C GLY A 190 -2.83 3.60 11.77
N GLY A 191 -2.90 3.15 10.51
CA GLY A 191 -2.76 4.02 9.34
C GLY A 191 -4.07 4.72 8.93
N LYS A 192 -4.96 3.96 8.30
CA LYS A 192 -6.21 4.50 7.72
C LYS A 192 -7.17 5.04 8.78
N GLY A 193 -7.24 4.38 9.94
CA GLY A 193 -8.11 4.77 11.07
C GLY A 193 -7.78 6.14 11.66
N ALA A 194 -6.51 6.39 11.99
CA ALA A 194 -6.06 7.65 12.58
C ALA A 194 -6.27 8.85 11.63
N PHE A 195 -5.98 8.68 10.34
CA PHE A 195 -6.14 9.75 9.36
C PHE A 195 -7.62 10.06 9.07
N LEU A 196 -8.48 9.04 8.96
CA LEU A 196 -9.92 9.23 8.77
C LEU A 196 -10.57 9.89 9.99
N PHE A 197 -10.10 9.57 11.20
CA PHE A 197 -10.55 10.23 12.42
C PHE A 197 -10.27 11.75 12.36
N LEU A 198 -9.03 12.15 12.06
CA LEU A 198 -8.64 13.55 11.99
C LEU A 198 -9.39 14.30 10.87
N THR A 199 -9.40 13.77 9.66
CA THR A 199 -9.94 14.53 8.50
C THR A 199 -11.46 14.53 8.41
N ARG A 200 -12.15 13.51 8.94
CA ARG A 200 -13.62 13.42 8.89
C ARG A 200 -14.30 14.03 10.09
N ARG A 201 -13.70 13.93 11.29
CA ARG A 201 -14.31 14.49 12.51
C ARG A 201 -13.79 15.88 12.89
N ALA A 202 -12.55 16.25 12.56
CA ALA A 202 -11.99 17.53 13.01
C ALA A 202 -12.15 18.68 12.00
N PHE A 203 -12.13 18.42 10.69
CA PHE A 203 -12.02 19.49 9.68
C PHE A 203 -13.24 19.67 8.75
N HIS A 204 -14.27 18.82 8.85
CA HIS A 204 -15.51 18.91 8.03
C HIS A 204 -15.28 19.20 6.53
N THR A 205 -14.19 18.71 5.96
CA THR A 205 -13.75 19.07 4.60
C THR A 205 -14.66 18.49 3.51
N SER A 206 -14.86 19.26 2.44
CA SER A 206 -15.47 18.75 1.20
C SER A 206 -14.61 17.64 0.60
N ARG A 207 -15.22 16.74 -0.19
CA ARG A 207 -14.51 15.60 -0.82
C ARG A 207 -13.34 16.04 -1.72
N PRO A 208 -13.49 17.02 -2.63
CA PRO A 208 -12.37 17.48 -3.47
C PRO A 208 -11.20 18.02 -2.64
N LEU A 209 -11.48 18.89 -1.66
CA LEU A 209 -10.44 19.46 -0.79
C LEU A 209 -9.73 18.36 0.00
N ARG A 210 -10.47 17.37 0.49
CA ARG A 210 -9.88 16.21 1.16
C ARG A 210 -8.91 15.48 0.23
N TYR A 211 -9.28 15.14 -0.99
CA TYR A 211 -8.37 14.44 -1.91
C TYR A 211 -7.13 15.28 -2.28
N ALA A 212 -7.28 16.60 -2.41
CA ALA A 212 -6.13 17.50 -2.55
C ALA A 212 -5.20 17.45 -1.34
N LEU A 213 -5.74 17.54 -0.12
CA LEU A 213 -4.96 17.42 1.12
C LEU A 213 -4.29 16.05 1.27
N TRP A 214 -4.95 14.96 0.89
CA TRP A 214 -4.36 13.62 0.84
C TRP A 214 -3.17 13.58 -0.13
N THR A 215 -3.31 14.19 -1.31
CA THR A 215 -2.24 14.25 -2.31
C THR A 215 -1.02 14.99 -1.76
N VAL A 216 -1.22 16.14 -1.12
CA VAL A 216 -0.14 16.91 -0.46
C VAL A 216 0.50 16.09 0.66
N TYR A 217 -0.31 15.51 1.55
CA TYR A 217 0.16 14.67 2.66
C TYR A 217 1.04 13.51 2.17
N PHE A 218 0.58 12.79 1.15
CA PHE A 218 1.35 11.68 0.58
C PHE A 218 2.61 12.14 -0.12
N SER A 219 2.58 13.30 -0.79
CA SER A 219 3.77 13.88 -1.41
C SER A 219 4.84 14.23 -0.37
N LEU A 220 4.41 14.80 0.77
CA LEU A 220 5.30 15.10 1.90
C LEU A 220 5.86 13.82 2.53
N MET A 221 5.02 12.81 2.74
CA MET A 221 5.46 11.51 3.27
C MET A 221 6.44 10.81 2.33
N ALA A 222 6.13 10.75 1.03
CA ALA A 222 7.02 10.21 0.01
C ALA A 222 8.38 10.91 0.04
N SER A 223 8.38 12.24 0.11
CA SER A 223 9.61 13.04 0.17
C SER A 223 10.42 12.77 1.45
N LEU A 224 9.75 12.72 2.61
CA LEU A 224 10.36 12.42 3.90
C LEU A 224 11.05 11.05 3.89
N PHE A 225 10.33 10.01 3.46
CA PHE A 225 10.87 8.66 3.43
C PHE A 225 11.91 8.49 2.33
N TRP A 226 11.75 9.12 1.17
CA TRP A 226 12.79 9.16 0.15
C TRP A 226 14.10 9.74 0.69
N MET A 227 14.05 10.88 1.38
CA MET A 227 15.22 11.47 2.03
C MET A 227 15.82 10.55 3.10
N ALA A 228 14.98 9.91 3.93
CA ALA A 228 15.42 8.96 4.94
C ALA A 228 16.14 7.75 4.30
N GLY A 229 15.62 7.21 3.20
CA GLY A 229 16.25 6.12 2.44
C GLY A 229 17.56 6.54 1.78
N ARG A 230 17.66 7.76 1.25
CA ARG A 230 18.90 8.33 0.70
C ARG A 230 19.97 8.53 1.77
N ARG A 231 19.57 8.86 3.00
CA ARG A 231 20.47 9.08 4.14
C ARG A 231 20.68 7.84 5.02
N ARG A 232 20.26 6.66 4.58
CA ARG A 232 20.31 5.41 5.36
C ARG A 232 21.64 5.08 6.02
N GLY A 233 22.77 5.31 5.35
CA GLY A 233 24.10 5.07 5.92
C GLY A 233 24.48 6.00 7.07
N LYS A 234 23.78 7.15 7.21
CA LYS A 234 23.93 8.08 8.34
C LYS A 234 22.89 7.84 9.42
N VAL A 235 21.68 7.45 9.05
CA VAL A 235 20.55 7.28 9.97
C VAL A 235 20.60 5.95 10.72
N LEU A 236 20.96 4.85 10.05
CA LEU A 236 20.99 3.53 10.69
C LEU A 236 21.91 3.48 11.92
N PRO A 237 23.16 4.01 11.88
CA PRO A 237 24.03 4.02 13.08
C PRO A 237 23.45 4.80 14.25
N VAL A 238 22.70 5.88 13.97
CA VAL A 238 22.03 6.68 15.02
C VAL A 238 20.91 5.87 15.66
N LEU A 239 20.11 5.18 14.85
CA LEU A 239 19.03 4.33 15.36
C LEU A 239 19.58 3.14 16.15
N GLU A 240 20.65 2.50 15.69
CA GLU A 240 21.35 1.43 16.41
C GLU A 240 21.86 1.90 17.77
N LYS A 241 22.38 3.13 17.86
CA LYS A 241 22.83 3.72 19.14
C LYS A 241 21.68 3.98 20.11
N VAL A 242 20.50 4.36 19.62
CA VAL A 242 19.33 4.70 20.45
C VAL A 242 18.59 3.46 20.93
N TRP A 243 18.53 2.41 20.10
CA TRP A 243 17.70 1.22 20.35
C TRP A 243 18.49 -0.05 20.66
N GLY A 244 19.80 -0.07 20.37
CA GLY A 244 20.71 -1.19 20.62
C GLY A 244 21.63 -1.00 21.83
N GLY A 245 21.33 -0.02 22.68
CA GLY A 245 21.97 0.20 23.99
C GLY A 245 21.27 -0.54 25.10
#